data_AF-A0A178Z1V8-F1
#
_entry.id   AF-A0A178Z1V8-F1
#
_cell.length_a   1.000
_cell.length_b   1.000
_cell.length_c   1.000
_cell.angle_alpha   90.00
_cell.angle_beta   90.00
_cell.angle_gamma   90.00
#
_symmetry.space_group_name_H-M   'P 1'
#
loop_
_entity.id
_entity.type
_entity.pdbx_description
1 polymer ?
#
loop_
_entity_poly.entity_id
_entity_poly.type
_entity_poly.pdbx_seq_one_letter_code
_entity_poly.pdbx_strand_id
1 'polypeptide(L)'
;MVNIDYRLTPGRTWLTQLEDGLKAYKWVNGSKTEVPIINKKSMEMFNKYAGVDPKHSDVLTALSTDNGNNFSPVYFASCETDPLRDDSYVMGAALQKADVPTKHDHYEGLLHYVWIFP
;
A
#
# COMPACT_ATOMS: atom_id res chain seq x y z
N MET A 1 -3.96 -9.41 20.65
CA MET A 1 -4.98 -8.39 20.98
C MET A 1 -4.27 -7.07 21.19
N VAL A 2 -4.47 -6.10 20.28
CA VAL A 2 -3.98 -4.73 20.48
C VAL A 2 -4.96 -4.05 21.42
N ASN A 3 -4.52 -3.76 22.65
CA ASN A 3 -5.35 -3.15 23.68
C ASN A 3 -5.69 -1.70 23.28
N ILE A 4 -6.96 -1.29 23.29
CA ILE A 4 -7.37 0.06 22.88
C ILE A 4 -7.16 1.09 24.00
N ASP A 5 -7.04 0.66 25.25
CA ASP A 5 -7.06 1.55 26.43
C ASP A 5 -5.83 2.47 26.52
N TYR A 6 -4.70 2.10 25.91
CA TYR A 6 -3.49 2.96 25.91
C TYR A 6 -3.55 4.12 24.91
N ARG A 7 -4.52 4.13 23.98
CA ARG A 7 -4.67 5.18 22.95
C ARG A 7 -5.35 6.45 23.47
N LEU A 8 -5.97 6.38 24.64
CA LEU A 8 -6.79 7.46 25.20
C LEU A 8 -6.16 8.12 26.45
N THR A 9 -4.93 7.76 26.82
CA THR A 9 -4.31 8.31 28.04
C THR A 9 -3.83 9.74 27.79
N PRO A 10 -4.25 10.76 28.57
CA PRO A 10 -3.96 12.18 28.32
C PRO A 10 -2.48 12.61 28.41
N GLY A 11 -1.56 11.67 28.68
CA GLY A 11 -0.17 11.96 29.03
C GLY A 11 0.86 11.80 27.92
N ARG A 12 0.47 11.53 26.66
CA ARG A 12 1.43 11.37 25.55
C ARG A 12 1.27 12.46 24.49
N THR A 13 2.34 13.20 24.27
CA THR A 13 2.45 14.30 23.29
C THR A 13 3.01 13.86 21.93
N TRP A 14 3.25 12.56 21.72
CA TRP A 14 3.86 12.01 20.49
C TRP A 14 3.00 10.92 19.86
N LEU A 15 3.02 10.84 18.52
CA LEU A 15 2.18 9.98 17.67
C LEU A 15 2.46 8.48 17.91
N THR A 16 1.68 7.89 18.82
CA THR A 16 1.68 6.44 19.13
C THR A 16 1.49 5.55 17.90
N GLN A 17 0.88 6.07 16.83
CA GLN A 17 0.75 5.39 15.53
C GLN A 17 2.09 5.05 14.86
N LEU A 18 3.12 5.89 15.03
CA LEU A 18 4.45 5.64 14.47
C LEU A 18 5.19 4.56 15.25
N GLU A 19 5.07 4.54 16.58
CA GLU A 19 5.63 3.49 17.43
C GLU A 19 4.95 2.14 17.19
N ASP A 20 3.61 2.14 17.06
CA ASP A 20 2.81 0.96 16.74
C ASP A 20 3.14 0.42 15.34
N GLY A 21 3.27 1.32 14.35
CA GLY A 21 3.67 0.98 12.99
C GLY A 21 5.06 0.36 12.94
N LEU A 22 6.03 0.95 13.65
CA LEU A 22 7.40 0.43 13.74
C LEU A 22 7.46 -0.91 14.50
N LYS A 23 6.64 -1.09 15.53
CA LYS A 23 6.57 -2.32 16.31
C LYS A 23 5.91 -3.45 15.52
N ALA A 24 4.85 -3.16 14.77
CA ALA A 24 4.25 -4.08 13.81
C ALA A 24 5.26 -4.45 12.71
N TYR A 25 5.96 -3.47 12.13
CA TYR A 25 7.02 -3.70 11.14
C TYR A 25 8.12 -4.63 11.67
N LYS A 26 8.64 -4.38 12.88
CA LYS A 26 9.68 -5.21 13.50
C LYS A 26 9.19 -6.63 13.82
N TRP A 27 7.93 -6.78 14.25
CA TRP A 27 7.32 -8.10 14.48
C TRP A 27 7.21 -8.90 13.17
N VAL A 28 6.75 -8.24 12.11
CA VAL A 28 6.57 -8.77 10.76
C VAL A 28 7.90 -9.20 10.13
N ASN A 29 8.94 -8.38 10.25
CA ASN A 29 10.26 -8.69 9.70
C ASN A 29 10.94 -9.86 10.44
N GLY A 30 10.48 -10.20 11.65
CA GLY A 30 10.93 -11.38 12.40
C GLY A 30 10.18 -12.68 12.04
N SER A 31 8.99 -12.61 11.44
CA SER A 31 8.13 -13.76 11.14
C SER A 31 8.03 -14.01 9.62
N LYS A 32 8.93 -14.83 9.08
CA LYS A 32 9.04 -15.11 7.64
C LYS A 32 7.84 -15.82 6.98
N THR A 33 6.88 -16.33 7.74
CA THR A 33 5.68 -17.03 7.22
C THR A 33 4.37 -16.30 7.47
N GLU A 34 4.38 -15.19 8.20
CA GLU A 34 3.19 -14.40 8.55
C GLU A 34 3.47 -12.88 8.39
N VAL A 35 3.49 -12.43 7.14
CA VAL A 35 3.59 -11.00 6.75
C VAL A 35 2.17 -10.40 6.58
N PRO A 36 1.99 -9.06 6.76
CA PRO A 36 0.95 -8.54 7.65
C PRO A 36 -0.32 -8.07 6.95
N ILE A 37 -1.45 -8.41 7.55
CA ILE A 37 -2.79 -7.83 7.33
C ILE A 37 -3.42 -8.20 5.97
N ILE A 38 -2.73 -8.01 4.85
CA ILE A 38 -3.23 -8.30 3.50
C ILE A 38 -2.53 -9.56 2.96
N ASN A 39 -3.02 -10.73 3.33
CA ASN A 39 -2.61 -12.00 2.75
C ASN A 39 -3.65 -12.50 1.72
N LYS A 40 -3.35 -13.61 1.04
CA LYS A 40 -4.26 -14.21 0.04
C LYS A 40 -5.69 -14.37 0.57
N LYS A 41 -5.86 -14.88 1.80
CA LYS A 41 -7.16 -15.07 2.42
C LYS A 41 -7.86 -13.74 2.69
N SER A 42 -7.14 -12.73 3.17
CA SER A 42 -7.68 -11.37 3.35
C SER A 42 -8.16 -10.78 2.02
N MET A 43 -7.40 -10.94 0.93
CA MET A 43 -7.79 -10.46 -0.39
C MET A 43 -8.98 -11.23 -0.99
N GLU A 44 -9.03 -12.55 -0.80
CA GLU A 44 -10.19 -13.36 -1.19
C GLU A 44 -11.47 -12.90 -0.47
N MET A 45 -11.38 -12.62 0.83
CA MET A 45 -12.50 -12.05 1.59
C MET A 45 -12.87 -10.64 1.07
N PHE A 46 -11.88 -9.76 0.88
CA PHE A 46 -12.09 -8.40 0.39
C PHE A 46 -12.85 -8.41 -0.94
N ASN A 47 -12.37 -9.17 -1.94
CA ASN A 47 -13.00 -9.24 -3.25
C ASN A 47 -14.41 -9.82 -3.18
N LYS A 48 -14.62 -10.88 -2.38
CA LYS A 48 -15.93 -11.49 -2.17
C LYS A 48 -16.93 -10.48 -1.61
N TYR A 49 -16.56 -9.73 -0.58
CA TYR A 49 -17.47 -8.77 0.06
C TYR A 49 -17.64 -7.46 -0.71
N ALA A 50 -16.63 -7.06 -1.49
CA ALA A 50 -16.76 -5.97 -2.46
C ALA A 50 -17.60 -6.37 -3.69
N GLY A 51 -17.85 -7.67 -3.90
CA GLY A 51 -18.63 -8.17 -5.04
C GLY A 51 -17.90 -8.03 -6.37
N VAL A 52 -16.56 -8.09 -6.35
CA VAL A 52 -15.71 -7.86 -7.52
C VAL A 52 -15.00 -9.14 -7.95
N ASP A 53 -14.80 -9.30 -9.27
CA ASP A 53 -13.90 -10.32 -9.81
C ASP A 53 -12.47 -9.76 -9.88
N PRO A 54 -11.51 -10.30 -9.11
CA PRO A 54 -10.13 -9.83 -9.14
C PRO A 54 -9.42 -10.05 -10.49
N LYS A 55 -10.04 -10.76 -11.43
CA LYS A 55 -9.51 -10.92 -12.80
C LYS A 55 -9.99 -9.85 -13.76
N HIS A 56 -10.91 -8.98 -13.33
CA HIS A 56 -11.41 -7.92 -14.19
C HIS A 56 -10.43 -6.73 -14.22
N SER A 57 -10.23 -6.16 -15.41
CA SER A 57 -9.32 -5.02 -15.62
C SER A 57 -9.70 -3.75 -14.86
N ASP A 58 -10.98 -3.62 -14.51
CA ASP A 58 -11.50 -2.48 -13.74
C ASP A 58 -11.22 -2.60 -12.23
N VAL A 59 -10.81 -3.79 -11.77
CA VAL A 59 -10.56 -4.08 -10.36
C VAL A 59 -9.08 -3.99 -10.04
N LEU A 60 -8.22 -4.48 -10.94
CA LEU A 60 -6.78 -4.37 -10.83
C LEU A 60 -6.23 -3.63 -12.05
N THR A 61 -5.73 -2.41 -11.83
CA THR A 61 -5.18 -1.57 -12.89
C THR A 61 -4.08 -2.26 -13.70
N ALA A 62 -3.32 -3.16 -13.08
CA ALA A 62 -2.30 -3.97 -13.75
C ALA A 62 -2.84 -4.90 -14.85
N LEU A 63 -4.13 -5.25 -14.81
CA LEU A 63 -4.79 -6.09 -15.82
C LEU A 63 -5.38 -5.27 -16.96
N SER A 64 -5.39 -3.94 -16.85
CA SER A 64 -5.89 -3.09 -17.92
C SER A 64 -4.87 -2.99 -19.06
N THR A 65 -5.32 -3.33 -20.27
CA THR A 65 -4.49 -3.33 -21.48
C THR A 65 -4.73 -2.13 -22.38
N ASP A 66 -5.87 -1.45 -22.22
CA ASP A 66 -6.32 -0.39 -23.13
C ASP A 66 -6.06 1.02 -22.57
N ASN A 67 -5.69 1.14 -21.29
CA ASN A 67 -5.71 2.42 -20.59
C ASN A 67 -4.39 3.21 -20.72
N GLY A 68 -3.31 2.59 -21.19
CA GLY A 68 -1.96 3.18 -21.20
C GLY A 68 -1.91 4.57 -21.84
N ASN A 69 -2.53 4.76 -23.00
CA ASN A 69 -2.47 6.03 -23.74
C ASN A 69 -3.46 7.11 -23.26
N ASN A 70 -4.31 6.79 -22.27
CA ASN A 70 -5.30 7.73 -21.75
C ASN A 70 -4.76 8.58 -20.58
N PHE A 71 -3.52 8.34 -20.15
CA PHE A 71 -2.91 9.05 -19.04
C PHE A 71 -2.05 10.23 -19.53
N SER A 72 -2.26 11.39 -18.91
CA SER A 72 -1.28 12.48 -18.87
C SER A 72 -0.02 12.03 -18.12
N PRO A 73 1.10 12.78 -18.16
CA PRO A 73 2.28 12.47 -17.35
C PRO A 73 1.95 12.12 -15.89
N VAL A 74 2.47 11.00 -15.39
CA VAL A 74 2.12 10.44 -14.07
C VAL A 74 3.31 10.48 -13.13
N TYR A 75 3.08 10.90 -11.89
CA TYR A 75 4.04 10.80 -10.81
C TYR A 75 3.58 9.77 -9.78
N PHE A 76 4.48 8.85 -9.42
CA PHE A 76 4.29 7.90 -8.34
C PHE A 76 5.15 8.27 -7.13
N ALA A 77 4.55 8.19 -5.95
CA ALA A 77 5.23 8.20 -4.66
C ALA A 77 4.88 6.90 -3.95
N SER A 78 5.90 6.14 -3.56
CA SER A 78 5.70 4.85 -2.88
C SER A 78 6.54 4.76 -1.62
N CYS A 79 6.04 4.10 -0.60
CA CYS A 79 6.75 3.89 0.66
C CYS A 79 7.26 2.45 0.76
N GLU A 80 8.43 2.22 1.38
CA GLU A 80 9.05 0.89 1.48
C GLU A 80 8.15 -0.15 2.15
N THR A 81 7.41 0.26 3.18
CA THR A 81 6.59 -0.62 4.02
C THR A 81 5.09 -0.52 3.71
N ASP A 82 4.75 -0.03 2.51
CA ASP A 82 3.39 0.03 2.00
C ASP A 82 2.99 -1.29 1.30
N PRO A 83 1.86 -1.94 1.67
CA PRO A 83 1.40 -3.13 0.97
C PRO A 83 1.03 -2.88 -0.51
N LEU A 84 0.77 -1.63 -0.91
CA LEU A 84 0.49 -1.22 -2.29
C LEU A 84 1.75 -0.71 -3.02
N ARG A 85 2.93 -0.83 -2.41
CA ARG A 85 4.20 -0.35 -2.99
C ARG A 85 4.39 -0.87 -4.42
N ASP A 86 4.19 -2.15 -4.64
CA ASP A 86 4.48 -2.81 -5.91
C ASP A 86 3.53 -2.38 -7.03
N ASP A 87 2.33 -1.88 -6.71
CA ASP A 87 1.38 -1.35 -7.70
C ASP A 87 1.97 -0.15 -8.45
N SER A 88 2.75 0.69 -7.76
CA SER A 88 3.43 1.84 -8.38
C SER A 88 4.46 1.41 -9.43
N TYR A 89 5.19 0.32 -9.17
CA TYR A 89 6.18 -0.21 -10.11
C TYR A 89 5.52 -0.88 -11.32
N VAL A 90 4.49 -1.70 -11.08
CA VAL A 90 3.77 -2.40 -12.15
C VAL A 90 3.06 -1.41 -13.07
N MET A 91 2.33 -0.45 -12.49
CA MET A 91 1.66 0.59 -13.27
C MET A 91 2.67 1.51 -13.96
N GLY A 92 3.74 1.91 -13.26
CA GLY A 92 4.82 2.71 -13.86
C GLY A 92 5.42 2.06 -15.10
N ALA A 93 5.74 0.77 -15.03
CA ALA A 93 6.26 0.01 -16.18
C ALA A 93 5.23 -0.10 -17.32
N ALA A 94 3.96 -0.33 -17.01
CA ALA A 94 2.89 -0.39 -18.01
C ALA A 94 2.71 0.95 -18.74
N LEU A 95 2.72 2.06 -18.00
CA LEU A 95 2.61 3.42 -18.54
C LEU A 95 3.84 3.81 -19.37
N GLN A 96 5.06 3.48 -18.92
CA GLN A 96 6.28 3.72 -19.69
C GLN A 96 6.26 2.97 -21.02
N LYS A 97 5.77 1.72 -21.03
CA LYS A 97 5.61 0.94 -22.26
C LYS A 97 4.59 1.54 -23.23
N ALA A 98 3.64 2.33 -22.72
CA ALA A 98 2.66 3.08 -23.48
C ALA A 98 3.14 4.52 -23.81
N ASP A 99 4.44 4.80 -23.68
CA ASP A 99 5.05 6.11 -23.95
C ASP A 99 4.49 7.27 -23.10
N VAL A 100 3.85 6.97 -21.96
CA VAL A 100 3.43 7.99 -21.01
C VAL A 100 4.63 8.44 -20.18
N PRO A 101 4.91 9.76 -20.09
CA PRO A 101 5.96 10.24 -19.22
C PRO A 101 5.66 9.91 -17.76
N THR A 102 6.51 9.12 -17.12
CA THR A 102 6.37 8.79 -15.71
C THR A 102 7.60 9.15 -14.90
N LYS A 103 7.36 9.55 -13.65
CA LYS A 103 8.38 9.68 -12.63
C LYS A 103 7.95 8.90 -11.40
N HIS A 104 8.90 8.26 -10.72
CA HIS A 104 8.64 7.48 -9.51
C HIS A 104 9.70 7.78 -8.47
N ASP A 105 9.28 8.27 -7.30
CA ASP A 105 10.13 8.39 -6.11
C ASP A 105 9.72 7.35 -5.07
N HIS A 106 10.71 6.60 -4.58
CA HIS A 106 10.55 5.59 -3.54
C HIS A 106 11.11 6.10 -2.21
N TYR A 107 10.29 6.06 -1.17
CA TYR A 107 10.63 6.55 0.16
C TYR A 107 10.93 5.38 1.09
N GLU A 108 12.22 5.18 1.34
CA GLU A 108 12.74 4.15 2.25
C GLU A 108 12.25 4.35 3.70
N GLY A 109 11.92 3.25 4.37
CA GLY A 109 11.50 3.19 5.77
C GLY A 109 10.11 3.77 6.08
N LEU A 110 9.44 4.43 5.11
CA LEU A 110 8.14 5.05 5.35
C LEU A 110 6.98 4.05 5.22
N LEU A 111 5.86 4.39 5.87
CA LEU A 111 4.62 3.60 5.94
C LEU A 111 3.58 4.10 4.93
N HIS A 112 2.55 3.28 4.68
CA HIS A 112 1.37 3.66 3.89
C HIS A 112 0.73 4.95 4.43
N TYR A 113 0.40 5.89 3.53
CA TYR A 113 -0.17 7.21 3.86
C TYR A 113 0.68 8.12 4.75
N VAL A 114 2.01 7.99 4.77
CA VAL A 114 2.87 8.87 5.58
C VAL A 114 2.63 10.37 5.38
N TRP A 115 2.24 10.78 4.17
CA TRP A 115 1.96 12.17 3.79
C TRP A 115 0.72 12.81 4.43
N ILE A 116 -0.11 12.04 5.14
CA ILE A 116 -1.21 12.61 5.93
C ILE A 116 -0.71 13.18 7.27
N PHE A 117 0.48 12.79 7.70
CA PHE A 117 1.09 13.27 8.93
C PHE A 117 1.92 14.52 8.64
N PRO A 118 1.81 15.57 9.49
CA PRO A 118 2.51 16.83 9.31
C PRO A 118 4.02 16.70 9.53
#